data_AF-A0A963U868-F1
#
_entry.id   AF-A0A963U868-F1
#
_cell.length_a   1.000
_cell.length_b   1.000
_cell.length_c   1.000
_cell.angle_alpha   90.00
_cell.angle_beta   90.00
_cell.angle_gamma   90.00
#
_symmetry.space_group_name_H-M   'P 1'
#
loop_
_entity.id
_entity.type
_entity.pdbx_description
1 polymer ?
#
loop_
_entity_poly.entity_id
_entity_poly.type
_entity_poly.pdbx_seq_one_letter_code
_entity_poly.pdbx_strand_id
1 'polypeptide(L)' 'DMIEMPSGARIILLSEGRLLNLGNATGHPSFVMSASFTNQVL' A
#
# COMPACT_ATOMS: atom_id res chain seq x y z
N ASP A 1 -7.32 -3.63 9.83
CA ASP A 1 -8.12 -3.66 11.08
C ASP A 1 -9.38 -2.83 10.98
N MET A 2 -10.39 -3.15 11.79
CA MET A 2 -11.56 -2.28 11.99
C MET A 2 -11.40 -1.58 13.35
N ILE A 3 -11.28 -0.26 13.34
CA ILE A 3 -11.04 0.56 14.52
C ILE A 3 -12.34 1.27 14.90
N GLU A 4 -12.76 1.12 16.15
CA GLU A 4 -13.88 1.84 16.73
C GLU A 4 -13.43 3.18 17.32
N MET A 5 -14.12 4.25 16.94
CA MET A 5 -13.86 5.61 17.41
C MET A 5 -14.68 5.88 18.68
N PRO A 6 -14.28 6.85 19.53
CA PRO A 6 -15.04 7.20 20.74
C PRO A 6 -16.50 7.62 20.49
N SER A 7 -16.84 8.03 19.26
CA SER A 7 -18.21 8.35 18.84
C SER A 7 -19.06 7.14 18.45
N GLY A 8 -18.50 5.92 18.47
CA GLY A 8 -19.14 4.69 17.99
C GLY A 8 -19.04 4.47 16.47
N ALA A 9 -18.48 5.43 15.72
CA ALA A 9 -18.15 5.23 14.31
C ALA A 9 -17.01 4.22 14.15
N ARG A 10 -16.97 3.49 13.02
CA ARG A 10 -15.91 2.51 12.73
C ARG A 10 -15.18 2.84 11.44
N ILE A 11 -13.85 2.65 11.43
CA ILE A 11 -12.96 2.88 10.29
C ILE A 11 -12.24 1.57 9.93
N ILE A 12 -12.09 1.28 8.64
CA ILE A 12 -11.22 0.20 8.17
C ILE A 12 -9.83 0.77 7.91
N LEU A 13 -8.83 0.31 8.66
CA LEU A 13 -7.43 0.60 8.45
C LEU A 13 -6.80 -0.49 7.59
N LEU A 14 -6.23 -0.08 6.45
CA LEU A 14 -5.48 -0.96 5.56
C LEU A 14 -3.98 -0.81 5.79
N SER A 15 -3.25 -1.92 5.68
CA SER A 15 -1.78 -1.99 5.85
C SER A 15 -1.23 -1.36 7.13
N GLU A 16 -2.02 -1.24 8.21
CA GLU A 16 -1.61 -0.55 9.44
C GLU A 16 -1.08 0.88 9.18
N GLY A 17 -1.57 1.55 8.13
CA GLY A 17 -1.08 2.87 7.71
C GLY A 17 0.21 2.87 6.88
N ARG A 18 0.74 1.70 6.52
CA ARG A 18 1.86 1.53 5.58
C ARG A 18 1.37 1.56 4.13
N LEU A 19 2.29 1.35 3.19
CA LEU A 19 2.04 1.38 1.75
C LEU A 19 0.99 0.34 1.33
N LEU A 20 -0.25 0.78 1.15
CA LEU A 20 -1.40 -0.10 0.89
C LEU A 20 -1.23 -0.94 -0.37
N ASN A 21 -0.61 -0.40 -1.40
CA ASN A 21 -0.42 -1.08 -2.68
C ASN A 21 0.54 -2.26 -2.54
N LEU A 22 1.53 -2.18 -1.66
CA LEU A 22 2.45 -3.29 -1.38
C LEU A 22 1.94 -4.22 -0.28
N GLY A 23 1.19 -3.70 0.70
CA GLY A 23 0.73 -4.48 1.86
C GLY A 23 -0.62 -5.19 1.65
N ASN A 24 -1.51 -4.66 0.81
CA ASN A 24 -2.82 -5.24 0.50
C ASN A 24 -3.00 -5.68 -0.95
N ALA A 25 -2.00 -5.40 -1.80
CA ALA A 25 -1.91 -5.89 -3.18
C ALA A 25 -0.46 -6.28 -3.47
N THR A 26 -0.02 -6.21 -4.73
CA THR A 26 1.32 -6.65 -5.17
C THR A 26 2.23 -5.51 -5.63
N GLY A 27 1.89 -4.26 -5.32
CA GLY A 27 2.61 -3.08 -5.80
C GLY A 27 2.40 -2.82 -7.29
N HIS A 28 3.39 -2.19 -7.93
CA HIS A 28 3.33 -1.89 -9.35
C HIS A 28 3.67 -3.13 -10.21
N PRO A 29 3.00 -3.34 -11.36
CA PRO A 29 3.34 -4.42 -12.29
C PRO A 29 4.79 -4.37 -12.79
N SER A 30 5.34 -5.52 -13.19
CA SER A 30 6.73 -5.64 -13.66
C SER A 30 7.06 -4.71 -14.82
N PHE A 31 6.11 -4.46 -15.74
CA PHE A 31 6.32 -3.59 -16.90
C PHE A 31 6.64 -2.14 -16.54
N VAL A 32 5.99 -1.57 -15.52
CA VAL A 32 6.31 -0.19 -15.10
C VAL A 32 7.54 -0.17 -14.19
N MET A 33 7.74 -1.22 -13.40
CA MET A 33 8.94 -1.35 -12.55
C MET A 33 10.21 -1.55 -13.37
N SER A 34 10.15 -2.10 -14.60
CA SER A 34 11.33 -2.30 -15.44
C SER A 34 12.01 -0.98 -15.83
N ALA A 35 11.24 0.08 -16.08
CA ALA A 35 11.80 1.41 -16.32
C ALA A 35 12.51 1.94 -15.05
N SER A 36 11.85 1.86 -13.90
CA SER A 36 12.44 2.28 -12.62
C SER A 36 13.73 1.53 -12.29
N PHE A 37 13.76 0.21 -12.45
CA PHE A 37 14.94 -0.59 -12.15
C PHE A 37 16.06 -0.41 -13.19
N THR A 38 15.75 -0.15 -14.46
CA THR A 38 16.77 0.21 -15.46
C THR A 38 17.51 1.48 -15.02
N ASN A 39 16.76 2.52 -14.63
CA ASN A 39 17.35 3.77 -14.17
C ASN A 39 18.10 3.67 -12.83
N GLN A 40 17.82 2.67 -11.99
CA GLN A 40 18.61 2.42 -10.77
C GLN A 40 19.96 1.76 -11.05
N VAL A 41 20.09 1.08 -12.19
CA VAL A 41 21.32 0.38 -12.58
C VAL A 41 22.28 1.29 -13.35
N LEU A 42 21.74 2.26 -14.09
CA LEU A 42 22.51 3.29 -14.81
C LEU A 42 23.12 4.32 -13.85
#